data_AF-A0A2N9G2F3-F1
#
_entry.id   AF-A0A2N9G2F3-F1
#
_cell.length_a   1.000
_cell.length_b   1.000
_cell.length_c   1.000
_cell.angle_alpha   90.00
_cell.angle_beta   90.00
_cell.angle_gamma   90.00
#
_symmetry.space_group_name_H-M   'P 1'
#
loop_
_entity.id
_entity.type
_entity.pdbx_description
1 polymer ?
#
loop_
_entity_poly.entity_id
_entity_poly.type
_entity_poly.pdbx_seq_one_letter_code
_entity_poly.pdbx_strand_id
1 'polypeptide(L)'
;MAINASIVTQGLVKFDGTGNFGLWQRRVKDLLVQQGLVKALYGKTKKPEKMTDDEWEELDMKAVSTIRLLLADEVMYDVMEENSTAGIWLNLEKRYMSKSLTNKLHLKQKLYC
;
A
#
# COMPACT_ATOMS: atom_id res chain seq x y z
N MET A 1 -19.02 5.77 -14.65
CA MET A 1 -18.82 5.95 -13.19
C MET A 1 -17.32 6.00 -12.85
N ALA A 2 -16.59 7.03 -13.28
CA ALA A 2 -15.12 7.13 -13.08
C ALA A 2 -14.71 8.18 -12.03
N ILE A 3 -15.67 8.91 -11.45
CA ILE A 3 -15.43 10.14 -10.69
C ILE A 3 -14.97 9.85 -9.24
N ASN A 4 -15.25 8.66 -8.70
CA ASN A 4 -14.99 8.37 -7.29
C ASN A 4 -13.52 7.99 -6.99
N ALA A 5 -12.83 7.28 -7.89
CA ALA A 5 -11.47 6.79 -7.61
C ALA A 5 -10.45 7.94 -7.49
N SER A 6 -10.57 8.98 -8.31
CA SER A 6 -9.70 10.17 -8.28
C SER A 6 -9.95 11.09 -7.08
N ILE A 7 -11.18 11.14 -6.56
CA ILE A 7 -11.50 11.92 -5.36
C ILE A 7 -10.96 11.22 -4.11
N VAL A 8 -11.05 9.87 -4.06
CA VAL A 8 -10.55 9.12 -2.90
C VAL A 8 -9.03 9.25 -2.78
N THR A 9 -8.27 9.19 -3.88
CA THR A 9 -6.81 9.41 -3.82
C THR A 9 -6.44 10.83 -3.38
N GLN A 10 -7.26 11.84 -3.68
CA GLN A 10 -7.01 13.25 -3.33
C GLN A 10 -7.14 13.54 -1.83
N GLY A 11 -7.85 12.68 -1.07
CA GLY A 11 -8.02 12.81 0.39
C GLY A 11 -7.07 11.94 1.23
N LEU A 12 -6.30 11.03 0.63
CA LEU A 12 -5.32 10.23 1.35
C LEU A 12 -4.00 10.98 1.49
N VAL A 13 -3.54 11.09 2.73
CA VAL A 13 -2.19 11.60 3.04
C VAL A 13 -1.16 10.56 2.61
N LYS A 14 -0.14 11.00 1.87
CA LYS A 14 1.02 10.18 1.50
C LYS A 14 1.73 9.66 2.74
N PHE A 15 2.29 8.46 2.65
CA PHE A 15 3.12 7.92 3.73
C PHE A 15 4.57 8.40 3.60
N ASP A 16 5.06 9.02 4.66
CA ASP A 16 6.37 9.65 4.78
C ASP A 16 7.39 8.79 5.57
N GLY A 17 7.00 7.60 6.00
CA GLY A 17 7.86 6.71 6.78
C GLY A 17 7.82 6.94 8.29
N THR A 18 7.19 8.02 8.78
CA THR A 18 7.18 8.40 10.20
C THR A 18 5.83 8.21 10.86
N GLY A 19 4.74 8.34 10.08
CA GLY A 19 3.37 8.21 10.57
C GLY A 19 2.97 6.80 11.01
N ASN A 20 1.69 6.66 11.38
CA ASN A 20 1.11 5.35 11.71
C ASN A 20 0.94 4.51 10.44
N PHE A 21 1.94 3.68 10.15
CA PHE A 21 1.95 2.80 8.98
C PHE A 21 0.71 1.91 8.95
N GLY A 22 0.29 1.32 10.08
CA GLY A 22 -0.90 0.45 10.12
C GLY A 22 -2.20 1.15 9.70
N LEU A 23 -2.36 2.44 10.05
CA LEU A 23 -3.51 3.23 9.62
C LEU A 23 -3.45 3.55 8.12
N TRP A 24 -2.29 4.01 7.64
CA TRP A 24 -2.09 4.25 6.21
C TRP A 24 -2.35 2.98 5.40
N GLN A 25 -1.76 1.88 5.84
CA GLN A 25 -1.88 0.56 5.22
C GLN A 25 -3.34 0.11 5.08
N ARG A 26 -4.15 0.30 6.13
CA ARG A 26 -5.58 -0.02 6.08
C ARG A 26 -6.32 0.83 5.05
N ARG A 27 -6.06 2.15 5.01
CA ARG A 27 -6.70 3.04 4.02
C ARG A 27 -6.31 2.68 2.58
N VAL A 28 -5.05 2.33 2.33
CA VAL A 28 -4.61 1.88 1.00
C VAL A 28 -5.26 0.55 0.62
N LYS A 29 -5.38 -0.41 1.55
CA LYS A 29 -6.12 -1.66 1.31
C LYS A 29 -7.58 -1.38 0.93
N ASP A 30 -8.27 -0.52 1.67
CA ASP A 30 -9.67 -0.17 1.38
C ASP A 30 -9.82 0.49 0.00
N LEU A 31 -8.89 1.38 -0.37
CA LEU A 31 -8.84 1.99 -1.71
C LEU A 31 -8.66 0.93 -2.81
N LEU A 32 -7.70 0.01 -2.66
CA LEU A 32 -7.47 -1.05 -3.63
C LEU A 32 -8.68 -1.98 -3.76
N VAL A 33 -9.43 -2.21 -2.67
CA VAL A 33 -10.71 -2.95 -2.72
C VAL A 33 -11.74 -2.18 -3.55
N GLN A 34 -11.91 -0.88 -3.29
CA GLN A 34 -12.84 -0.03 -4.05
C GLN A 34 -12.51 0.03 -5.55
N GLN A 35 -11.23 -0.05 -5.90
CA GLN A 35 -10.75 -0.07 -7.28
C GLN A 35 -10.72 -1.47 -7.92
N GLY A 36 -11.01 -2.53 -7.15
CA GLY A 36 -10.94 -3.92 -7.64
C GLY A 36 -9.51 -4.47 -7.79
N LEU A 37 -8.51 -3.79 -7.22
CA LEU A 37 -7.09 -4.08 -7.37
C LEU A 37 -6.49 -4.90 -6.21
N VAL A 38 -7.25 -5.13 -5.13
CA VAL A 38 -6.76 -5.78 -3.90
C VAL A 38 -6.07 -7.14 -4.14
N LYS A 39 -6.45 -7.85 -5.20
CA LYS A 39 -5.87 -9.15 -5.55
C LYS A 39 -4.38 -9.09 -5.88
N ALA A 40 -3.89 -7.95 -6.38
CA ALA A 40 -2.49 -7.73 -6.70
C ALA A 40 -1.58 -7.90 -5.47
N LEU A 41 -2.09 -7.62 -4.27
CA LEU A 41 -1.35 -7.76 -3.01
C LEU A 41 -0.93 -9.21 -2.73
N TYR A 42 -1.64 -10.19 -3.27
CA TYR A 42 -1.36 -11.62 -3.04
C TYR A 42 -0.33 -12.20 -4.00
N GLY A 43 0.08 -11.43 -5.02
CA GLY A 43 1.09 -11.82 -6.00
C GLY A 43 0.58 -12.78 -7.07
N LYS A 44 1.37 -12.92 -8.15
CA LYS A 44 1.00 -13.67 -9.36
C LYS A 44 0.71 -15.15 -9.10
N THR A 45 1.30 -15.74 -8.05
CA THR A 45 1.05 -17.13 -7.63
C THR A 45 -0.38 -17.37 -7.15
N LYS A 46 -1.11 -16.30 -6.79
CA LYS A 46 -2.53 -16.34 -6.40
C LYS A 46 -3.46 -15.76 -7.48
N LYS A 47 -2.96 -15.59 -8.70
CA LYS A 47 -3.77 -15.18 -9.85
C LYS A 47 -4.93 -16.17 -10.06
N PRO A 48 -6.18 -15.70 -10.24
CA PRO A 48 -7.30 -16.57 -10.57
C PRO A 48 -7.07 -17.32 -11.90
N GLU A 49 -7.44 -18.60 -11.98
CA GLU A 49 -7.24 -19.44 -13.18
C GLU A 49 -7.90 -18.87 -14.44
N LYS A 50 -9.03 -18.17 -14.27
CA LYS A 50 -9.80 -17.55 -15.37
C LYS A 50 -9.19 -16.24 -15.89
N MET A 51 -8.15 -15.71 -15.25
CA MET A 51 -7.53 -14.43 -15.59
C MET A 51 -6.29 -14.68 -16.45
N THR A 52 -6.20 -13.97 -17.58
CA THR A 52 -5.04 -14.07 -18.46
C THR A 52 -3.80 -13.45 -17.81
N ASP A 53 -2.62 -13.70 -18.37
CA ASP A 53 -1.40 -13.05 -17.88
C ASP A 53 -1.40 -11.55 -18.13
N ASP A 54 -1.91 -11.12 -19.30
CA ASP A 54 -1.99 -9.69 -19.67
C ASP A 54 -2.97 -8.93 -18.75
N GLU A 55 -4.15 -9.51 -18.47
CA GLU A 55 -5.11 -8.94 -17.52
C GLU A 55 -4.53 -8.81 -16.11
N TRP A 56 -3.72 -9.79 -15.70
CA TRP A 56 -3.03 -9.76 -14.41
C TRP A 56 -1.96 -8.67 -14.39
N GLU A 57 -1.15 -8.55 -15.45
CA GLU A 57 -0.10 -7.54 -15.54
C GLU A 57 -0.69 -6.12 -15.51
N GLU A 58 -1.79 -5.88 -16.23
CA GLU A 58 -2.49 -4.59 -16.18
C GLU A 58 -3.03 -4.28 -14.76
N LEU A 59 -3.61 -5.28 -14.09
CA LEU A 59 -4.10 -5.16 -12.72
C LEU A 59 -2.95 -4.86 -11.75
N ASP A 60 -1.82 -5.56 -11.87
CA ASP A 60 -0.64 -5.37 -11.02
C ASP A 60 -0.01 -3.99 -11.25
N MET A 61 0.15 -3.55 -12.50
CA MET A 61 0.66 -2.21 -12.82
C MET A 61 -0.21 -1.09 -12.24
N LYS A 62 -1.54 -1.22 -12.31
CA LYS A 62 -2.46 -0.25 -11.71
C LYS A 62 -2.32 -0.19 -10.19
N ALA A 63 -2.17 -1.34 -9.55
CA ALA A 63 -1.98 -1.43 -8.10
C ALA A 63 -0.62 -0.87 -7.66
N VAL A 64 0.47 -1.20 -8.38
CA VAL A 64 1.81 -0.62 -8.19
C VAL A 64 1.76 0.90 -8.28
N SER A 65 1.17 1.44 -9.35
CA SER A 65 1.05 2.88 -9.58
C SER A 65 0.27 3.56 -8.44
N THR A 66 -0.87 2.97 -8.05
CA THR A 66 -1.71 3.48 -6.96
C THR A 66 -0.95 3.56 -5.64
N ILE A 67 -0.21 2.50 -5.26
CA ILE A 67 0.56 2.49 -4.01
C ILE A 67 1.67 3.55 -4.08
N ARG A 68 2.45 3.60 -5.16
CA ARG A 68 3.56 4.55 -5.32
C ARG A 68 3.11 6.01 -5.25
N LEU A 69 1.94 6.33 -5.81
CA LEU A 69 1.35 7.67 -5.71
C LEU A 69 0.97 8.08 -4.27
N LEU A 70 0.81 7.11 -3.37
CA LEU A 70 0.49 7.31 -1.96
C LEU A 70 1.73 7.25 -1.04
N LEU A 71 2.92 7.25 -1.62
CA LEU A 71 4.19 7.36 -0.91
C LEU A 71 4.77 8.76 -1.11
N ALA A 72 5.46 9.25 -0.07
CA ALA A 72 6.38 10.38 -0.20
C ALA A 72 7.68 9.92 -0.85
N ASP A 73 8.46 10.87 -1.35
CA ASP A 73 9.66 10.58 -2.16
C ASP A 73 10.71 9.79 -1.35
N GLU A 74 10.83 10.08 -0.05
CA GLU A 74 11.75 9.41 0.86
C GLU A 74 11.45 7.91 0.99
N VAL A 75 10.17 7.55 1.02
CA VAL A 75 9.73 6.14 1.08
C VAL A 75 9.77 5.50 -0.29
N MET A 76 9.58 6.28 -1.37
CA MET A 76 9.64 5.78 -2.73
C MET A 76 11.01 5.16 -3.04
N TYR A 77 12.10 5.77 -2.56
CA TYR A 77 13.46 5.20 -2.70
C TYR A 77 13.61 3.81 -2.06
N ASP A 78 12.87 3.49 -0.99
CA ASP A 78 12.93 2.17 -0.35
C ASP A 78 12.33 1.04 -1.19
N VAL A 79 11.45 1.38 -2.13
CA VAL A 79 10.64 0.43 -2.92
C VAL A 79 10.83 0.60 -4.43
N MET A 80 11.76 1.45 -4.86
CA MET A 80 11.95 1.82 -6.27
C MET A 80 12.30 0.62 -7.16
N GLU A 81 13.07 -0.33 -6.64
CA GLU A 81 13.49 -1.55 -7.35
C GLU A 81 12.38 -2.63 -7.41
N GLU A 82 11.32 -2.50 -6.61
CA GLU A 82 10.23 -3.46 -6.56
C GLU A 82 9.20 -3.16 -7.66
N ASN A 83 9.02 -4.10 -8.59
CA ASN A 83 8.15 -3.91 -9.76
C ASN A 83 6.79 -4.61 -9.65
N SER A 84 6.53 -5.34 -8.56
CA SER A 84 5.24 -6.00 -8.31
C SER A 84 4.54 -5.41 -7.10
N THR A 85 3.21 -5.43 -7.11
CA THR A 85 2.43 -4.93 -5.97
C THR A 85 2.76 -5.69 -4.69
N ALA A 86 2.84 -7.02 -4.78
CA ALA A 86 3.19 -7.87 -3.66
C ALA A 86 4.60 -7.58 -3.11
N GLY A 87 5.58 -7.35 -3.98
CA GLY A 87 6.95 -6.98 -3.60
C GLY A 87 7.00 -5.66 -2.84
N ILE A 88 6.40 -4.60 -3.40
CA ILE A 88 6.28 -3.30 -2.75
C ILE A 88 5.59 -3.45 -1.38
N TRP A 89 4.48 -4.18 -1.33
CA TRP A 89 3.69 -4.34 -0.12
C TRP A 89 4.47 -5.03 1.01
N LEU A 90 5.14 -6.14 0.70
CA LEU A 90 5.96 -6.90 1.66
C LEU A 90 7.17 -6.08 2.15
N ASN A 91 7.82 -5.34 1.25
CA ASN A 91 8.95 -4.48 1.60
C ASN A 91 8.53 -3.37 2.57
N LEU A 92 7.40 -2.69 2.29
CA LEU A 92 6.82 -1.70 3.20
C LEU A 92 6.46 -2.30 4.57
N GLU A 93 5.80 -3.47 4.59
CA GLU A 93 5.46 -4.15 5.84
C GLU A 93 6.72 -4.46 6.66
N LYS A 94 7.75 -5.05 6.02
CA LYS A 94 9.01 -5.40 6.67
C LYS A 94 9.70 -4.18 7.31
N ARG A 95 9.70 -3.04 6.63
CA ARG A 95 10.39 -1.82 7.09
C ARG A 95 9.63 -1.06 8.16
N TYR A 96 8.30 -0.98 8.03
CA TYR A 96 7.50 0.00 8.75
C TYR A 96 6.53 -0.59 9.77
N MET A 97 6.19 -1.90 9.70
CA MET A 97 5.32 -2.52 10.72
C MET A 97 5.97 -2.56 12.10
N SER A 98 7.24 -2.97 12.17
CA SER A 98 7.99 -3.03 13.44
C SER A 98 8.13 -1.63 14.06
N LYS A 99 8.47 -0.61 13.26
CA LYS A 99 8.56 0.78 13.69
C LYS A 99 7.21 1.31 14.19
N SER A 100 6.11 0.99 13.52
CA SER A 100 4.77 1.43 13.93
C SER A 100 4.33 0.82 15.26
N LEU A 101 4.68 -0.45 15.53
CA LEU A 101 4.42 -1.11 16.81
C LEU A 101 5.21 -0.45 17.95
N THR A 102 6.50 -0.18 17.73
CA THR A 102 7.37 0.53 18.68
C THR A 102 6.87 1.95 18.94
N ASN A 103 6.49 2.70 17.90
CA ASN A 103 5.95 4.06 18.05
C ASN A 103 4.64 4.06 18.85
N LYS A 104 3.74 3.10 18.62
CA LYS A 104 2.50 2.96 19.39
C LYS A 104 2.77 2.64 20.87
N LEU A 105 3.76 1.80 21.15
CA LEU A 105 4.15 1.46 22.52
C LEU A 105 4.74 2.67 23.25
N HIS A 106 5.66 3.39 22.60
CA HIS A 106 6.27 4.61 23.13
C HIS A 106 5.24 5.70 23.43
N LEU A 107 4.28 5.92 22.53
CA LEU A 107 3.20 6.88 22.74
C LEU A 107 2.31 6.48 23.92
N LYS A 108 2.01 5.19 24.11
CA LYS A 108 1.29 4.74 25.31
C LYS A 108 2.11 5.01 26.58
N GLN A 109 3.40 4.69 26.60
CA GLN A 109 4.25 4.93 27.78
C GLN A 109 4.31 6.41 28.16
N LYS A 110 4.27 7.35 27.20
CA LYS A 110 4.24 8.80 27.47
C LYS A 110 2.88 9.35 27.93
N LEU A 111 1.79 8.66 27.62
CA LEU A 111 0.42 9.12 27.95
C LEU A 111 -0.08 8.54 29.27
N TYR A 112 0.49 7.43 29.72
CA TYR A 112 0.12 6.73 30.96
C TYR A 112 1.19 6.84 32.06
N CYS A 113 2.23 7.67 31.87
CA CYS A 113 3.21 8.06 32.88
C CYS A 113 3.16 9.56 33.10
#